data_AF-A0A946KWR2-F1
#
_entry.id   AF-A0A946KWR2-F1
#
_cell.length_a   1.000
_cell.length_b   1.000
_cell.length_c   1.000
_cell.angle_alpha   90.00
_cell.angle_beta   90.00
_cell.angle_gamma   90.00
#
_symmetry.space_group_name_H-M   'P 1'
#
loop_
_entity.id
_entity.type
_entity.pdbx_description
1 polymer ?
#
loop_
_entity_poly.entity_id
_entity_poly.type
_entity_poly.pdbx_seq_one_letter_code
_entity_poly.pdbx_strand_id
1 'polypeptide(L)'
;MKKIFIIVIFFTYSILHAEDYKTLHNFSSGDVLSADMFNELFTYIKESREAIDYDYLIGSWACTSMHTTGFGGLTVSGWSRDSENLYDKLSSTITFSDDGDNTYSLTTSSPNPFMWNTAGSHSAAFSTYLNTFWLQTLQTSGALISTLFNLSKFSKNKFSFNLASADNNKVMLNIVCDRNNLPPTTPATFTASASGMTVSLAWTDNSTDETGFKVLRKDSLEGSFSTVTTTSDNVTSYSDTVTDAKSYWYRVSATNSNGDSVGSKMVKVDVE
;
A
#
# COMPACT_ATOMS: atom_id res chain seq x y z
N MET A 1 51.59 6.40 -36.78
CA MET A 1 50.99 5.91 -35.52
C MET A 1 49.65 6.62 -35.31
N LYS A 2 48.53 5.98 -35.67
CA LYS A 2 47.17 6.47 -35.34
C LYS A 2 46.68 5.68 -34.13
N LYS A 3 46.50 6.35 -32.99
CA LYS A 3 45.98 5.72 -31.77
C LYS A 3 44.45 5.68 -31.86
N ILE A 4 43.89 4.48 -31.87
CA ILE A 4 42.46 4.22 -31.73
C ILE A 4 42.12 4.34 -30.23
N PHE A 5 41.23 5.27 -29.88
CA PHE A 5 40.65 5.37 -28.54
C PHE A 5 39.38 4.51 -28.51
N ILE A 6 39.43 3.39 -27.79
CA ILE A 6 38.23 2.60 -27.48
C ILE A 6 37.60 3.23 -26.23
N ILE A 7 36.46 3.90 -26.42
CA ILE A 7 35.62 4.36 -25.31
C ILE A 7 34.80 3.15 -24.85
N VAL A 8 35.19 2.57 -23.70
CA VAL A 8 34.39 1.56 -23.00
C VAL A 8 33.38 2.31 -22.15
N ILE A 9 32.13 2.39 -22.62
CA ILE A 9 31.01 2.92 -21.86
C ILE A 9 30.57 1.83 -20.87
N PHE A 10 30.95 1.97 -19.60
CA PHE A 10 30.36 1.20 -18.52
C PHE A 10 28.93 1.69 -18.28
N PHE A 11 27.95 0.96 -18.82
CA PHE A 11 26.57 1.06 -18.34
C PHE A 11 26.49 0.38 -16.98
N THR A 12 26.62 1.14 -15.90
CA THR A 12 26.21 0.66 -14.58
C THR A 12 24.68 0.72 -14.54
N TYR A 13 24.04 -0.40 -14.84
CA TYR A 13 22.64 -0.63 -14.53
C TYR A 13 22.50 -0.62 -13.01
N SER A 14 22.02 0.49 -12.45
CA SER A 14 21.46 0.50 -11.10
C SER A 14 20.15 -0.29 -11.17
N ILE A 15 20.20 -1.58 -10.84
CA ILE A 15 18.99 -2.35 -10.59
C ILE A 15 18.44 -1.79 -9.27
N LEU A 16 17.54 -0.80 -9.38
CA LEU A 16 16.51 -0.64 -8.37
C LEU A 16 15.78 -1.99 -8.37
N HIS A 17 16.02 -2.79 -7.34
CA HIS A 17 15.11 -3.88 -7.01
C HIS A 17 13.78 -3.21 -6.64
N ALA A 18 12.93 -2.98 -7.64
CA ALA A 18 11.51 -3.02 -7.40
C ALA A 18 11.27 -4.38 -6.72
N GLU A 19 10.70 -4.36 -5.51
CA GLU A 19 10.15 -5.61 -4.99
C GLU A 19 9.23 -6.20 -6.05
N ASP A 20 9.30 -7.51 -6.23
CA ASP A 20 8.42 -8.20 -7.17
C ASP A 20 6.98 -7.76 -6.90
N TYR A 21 6.26 -7.40 -7.96
CA TYR A 21 4.87 -7.02 -7.86
C TYR A 21 4.10 -8.20 -7.26
N LYS A 22 3.75 -8.10 -5.97
CA LYS A 22 2.96 -9.13 -5.27
C LYS A 22 1.53 -9.03 -5.75
N THR A 23 1.15 -9.92 -6.66
CA THR A 23 -0.26 -10.14 -6.96
C THR A 23 -0.94 -10.75 -5.75
N LEU A 24 -2.14 -10.25 -5.43
CA LEU A 24 -2.94 -10.75 -4.32
C LEU A 24 -3.26 -12.26 -4.43
N HIS A 25 -3.33 -12.74 -5.68
CA HIS A 25 -3.50 -14.15 -6.00
C HIS A 25 -2.44 -14.58 -7.01
N ASN A 26 -1.79 -15.71 -6.75
CA ASN A 26 -0.94 -16.38 -7.73
C ASN A 26 -1.75 -17.49 -8.38
N PHE A 27 -1.82 -17.46 -9.72
CA PHE A 27 -2.57 -18.44 -10.50
C PHE A 27 -1.63 -19.44 -11.16
N SER A 28 -1.96 -20.72 -11.04
CA SER A 28 -1.26 -21.84 -11.67
C SER A 28 -2.16 -22.53 -12.71
N SER A 29 -1.54 -23.30 -13.60
CA SER A 29 -2.28 -24.13 -14.55
C SER A 29 -3.24 -25.07 -13.81
N GLY A 30 -4.50 -25.11 -14.25
CA GLY A 30 -5.56 -25.91 -13.61
C GLY A 30 -6.39 -25.16 -12.57
N ASP A 31 -6.06 -23.91 -12.26
CA ASP A 31 -6.84 -23.09 -11.35
C ASP A 31 -8.22 -22.73 -11.91
N VAL A 32 -9.28 -22.98 -11.13
CA VAL A 32 -10.64 -22.53 -11.45
C VAL A 32 -10.85 -21.14 -10.85
N LEU A 33 -11.10 -20.15 -11.70
CA LEU A 33 -11.35 -18.77 -11.32
C LEU A 33 -12.85 -18.48 -11.40
N SER A 34 -13.43 -17.96 -10.32
CA SER A 34 -14.81 -17.49 -10.35
C SER A 34 -14.91 -16.12 -11.03
N ALA A 35 -16.10 -15.79 -11.54
CA ALA A 35 -16.39 -14.44 -12.03
C ALA A 35 -16.14 -13.38 -10.94
N ASP A 36 -16.44 -13.69 -9.69
CA ASP A 36 -16.18 -12.80 -8.55
C ASP A 36 -14.70 -12.47 -8.40
N MET A 37 -13.81 -13.46 -8.49
CA MET A 37 -12.36 -13.22 -8.43
C MET A 37 -11.87 -12.34 -9.59
N PHE A 38 -12.44 -12.51 -10.79
CA PHE A 38 -12.12 -11.66 -11.93
C PHE A 38 -12.62 -10.23 -11.75
N ASN A 39 -13.85 -10.05 -11.27
CA ASN A 39 -14.42 -8.73 -11.02
C ASN A 39 -13.64 -8.00 -9.92
N GLU A 40 -13.18 -8.72 -8.91
CA GLU A 40 -12.29 -8.18 -7.88
C GLU A 40 -10.96 -7.69 -8.49
N LEU A 41 -10.29 -8.51 -9.31
CA LEU A 41 -9.08 -8.11 -10.03
C LEU A 41 -9.29 -6.89 -10.94
N PHE A 42 -10.40 -6.83 -11.68
CA PHE A 42 -10.70 -5.69 -12.54
C PHE A 42 -10.98 -4.42 -11.73
N THR A 43 -11.63 -4.55 -10.58
CA THR A 43 -11.85 -3.43 -9.66
C THR A 43 -10.51 -2.87 -9.19
N TYR A 44 -9.57 -3.73 -8.76
CA TYR A 44 -8.22 -3.30 -8.40
C TYR A 44 -7.48 -2.58 -9.53
N ILE A 45 -7.53 -3.12 -10.75
CA ILE A 45 -6.89 -2.50 -11.92
C ILE A 45 -7.53 -1.14 -12.21
N LYS A 46 -8.86 -1.04 -12.14
CA LYS A 46 -9.58 0.20 -12.37
C LYS A 46 -9.21 1.26 -11.34
N GLU A 47 -9.28 0.91 -10.05
CA GLU A 47 -8.93 1.80 -8.94
C GLU A 47 -7.48 2.30 -9.05
N SER A 48 -6.55 1.48 -9.53
CA SER A 48 -5.14 1.89 -9.71
C SER A 48 -4.95 2.97 -10.80
N ARG A 49 -5.92 3.11 -11.71
CA ARG A 49 -5.86 4.04 -12.86
C ARG A 49 -6.71 5.30 -12.66
N GLU A 50 -7.58 5.32 -11.66
CA GLU A 50 -8.38 6.49 -11.33
C GLU A 50 -7.52 7.57 -10.67
N ALA A 51 -7.86 8.83 -10.92
CA ALA A 51 -7.17 9.97 -10.33
C ALA A 51 -7.33 9.97 -8.79
N ILE A 52 -6.37 10.57 -8.10
CA ILE A 52 -6.43 10.77 -6.65
C ILE A 52 -7.39 11.91 -6.33
N ASP A 53 -8.40 11.59 -5.54
CA ASP A 53 -9.39 12.50 -4.98
C ASP A 53 -9.24 12.61 -3.46
N TYR A 54 -10.18 13.34 -2.84
CA TYR A 54 -10.18 13.56 -1.39
C TYR A 54 -10.40 12.25 -0.62
N ASP A 55 -11.41 11.46 -1.00
CA ASP A 55 -11.75 10.18 -0.36
C ASP A 55 -10.56 9.22 -0.35
N TYR A 56 -9.79 9.17 -1.44
CA TYR A 56 -8.57 8.40 -1.49
C TYR A 56 -7.52 8.89 -0.49
N LEU A 57 -7.37 10.20 -0.27
CA LEU A 57 -6.33 10.74 0.60
C LEU A 57 -6.65 10.60 2.09
N ILE A 58 -7.93 10.65 2.49
CA ILE A 58 -8.33 10.62 3.90
C ILE A 58 -7.70 9.45 4.66
N GLY A 59 -7.16 9.78 5.84
CA GLY A 59 -6.50 8.85 6.75
C GLY A 59 -5.02 9.15 6.95
N SER A 60 -4.34 8.22 7.63
CA SER A 60 -2.93 8.35 7.99
C SER A 60 -2.03 7.56 7.04
N TRP A 61 -0.88 8.13 6.71
CA TRP A 61 0.08 7.59 5.75
C TRP A 61 1.50 7.65 6.32
N ALA A 62 2.22 6.53 6.27
CA ALA A 62 3.66 6.51 6.49
C ALA A 62 4.35 6.93 5.19
N CYS A 63 5.14 8.00 5.24
CA CYS A 63 5.73 8.61 4.06
C CYS A 63 7.25 8.69 4.16
N THR A 64 7.93 8.33 3.08
CA THR A 64 9.38 8.54 2.90
C THR A 64 9.60 9.67 1.91
N SER A 65 10.21 10.76 2.39
CA SER A 65 10.57 11.92 1.58
C SER A 65 12.02 11.83 1.14
N MET A 66 12.28 12.28 -0.08
CA MET A 66 13.57 12.24 -0.74
C MET A 66 13.82 13.54 -1.50
N HIS A 67 15.01 14.12 -1.36
CA HIS A 67 15.46 15.23 -2.21
C HIS A 67 16.95 15.17 -2.56
N THR A 68 17.33 15.73 -3.71
CA THR A 68 18.72 15.74 -4.21
C THR A 68 19.58 16.84 -3.58
N THR A 69 20.91 16.65 -3.57
CA THR A 69 21.87 17.68 -3.14
C THR A 69 21.91 18.88 -4.09
N GLY A 70 21.98 20.09 -3.52
CA GLY A 70 21.93 21.36 -4.26
C GLY A 70 21.09 22.44 -3.57
N PHE A 71 20.22 22.05 -2.63
CA PHE A 71 19.41 22.97 -1.85
C PHE A 71 20.14 23.48 -0.60
N GLY A 72 21.14 24.35 -0.80
CA GLY A 72 21.57 25.32 0.23
C GLY A 72 22.36 24.80 1.45
N GLY A 73 22.91 23.59 1.46
CA GLY A 73 23.89 23.16 2.48
C GLY A 73 23.38 23.16 3.93
N LEU A 74 22.06 23.19 4.14
CA LEU A 74 21.45 23.17 5.46
C LEU A 74 21.15 21.73 5.86
N THR A 75 21.82 21.25 6.90
CA THR A 75 21.44 20.01 7.60
C THR A 75 20.21 20.30 8.45
N VAL A 76 19.08 19.74 8.04
CA VAL A 76 17.82 19.86 8.78
C VAL A 76 17.74 18.69 9.75
N SER A 77 17.53 18.98 11.04
CA SER A 77 17.40 17.92 12.05
C SER A 77 16.30 16.93 11.66
N GLY A 78 16.61 15.63 11.72
CA GLY A 78 15.71 14.53 11.35
C GLY A 78 15.86 14.02 9.92
N TRP A 79 16.55 14.75 9.04
CA TRP A 79 16.89 14.23 7.70
C TRP A 79 18.20 13.44 7.75
N SER A 80 18.24 12.31 7.07
CA SER A 80 19.41 11.44 7.01
C SER A 80 20.01 11.40 5.61
N ARG A 81 21.32 11.59 5.54
CA ARG A 81 22.08 11.49 4.30
C ARG A 81 22.15 10.04 3.84
N ASP A 82 21.91 9.77 2.57
CA ASP A 82 22.16 8.44 2.00
C ASP A 82 23.66 8.08 1.97
N SER A 83 23.98 6.80 1.85
CA SER A 83 25.36 6.29 1.89
C SER A 83 26.25 6.79 0.75
N GLU A 84 25.67 7.20 -0.38
CA GLU A 84 26.39 7.69 -1.56
C GLU A 84 26.44 9.22 -1.63
N ASN A 85 25.84 9.92 -0.65
CA ASN A 85 25.73 11.38 -0.59
C ASN A 85 25.03 12.02 -1.82
N LEU A 86 24.06 11.30 -2.43
CA LEU A 86 23.28 11.73 -3.60
C LEU A 86 21.89 12.33 -3.28
N TYR A 87 21.08 11.72 -2.41
CA TYR A 87 19.85 12.32 -1.84
C TYR A 87 19.70 12.27 -0.28
N ASP A 88 18.90 13.15 0.31
CA ASP A 88 18.53 13.08 1.74
C ASP A 88 17.19 12.36 1.95
N LYS A 89 17.18 11.56 3.01
CA LYS A 89 16.15 10.80 3.75
C LYS A 89 15.21 11.52 4.71
N LEU A 90 13.89 11.35 4.64
CA LEU A 90 13.05 11.55 5.84
C LEU A 90 11.89 10.56 5.92
N SER A 91 11.80 9.81 7.02
CA SER A 91 10.60 9.08 7.40
C SER A 91 9.66 10.00 8.18
N SER A 92 8.40 10.03 7.78
CA SER A 92 7.38 10.95 8.31
C SER A 92 6.00 10.31 8.30
N THR A 93 5.04 10.95 8.94
CA THR A 93 3.62 10.62 8.84
C THR A 93 2.86 11.82 8.31
N ILE A 94 1.92 11.58 7.39
CA ILE A 94 0.98 12.59 6.92
C ILE A 94 -0.44 12.06 7.18
N THR A 95 -1.27 12.88 7.81
CA THR A 95 -2.67 12.55 8.08
C THR A 95 -3.55 13.57 7.39
N PHE A 96 -4.44 13.10 6.51
CA PHE A 96 -5.43 13.93 5.81
C PHE A 96 -6.79 13.76 6.48
N SER A 97 -7.49 14.88 6.65
CA SER A 97 -8.78 14.95 7.34
C SER A 97 -9.81 15.68 6.47
N ASP A 98 -11.05 15.21 6.56
CA ASP A 98 -12.24 15.97 6.15
C ASP A 98 -12.66 16.81 7.36
N ASP A 99 -12.71 18.13 7.20
CA ASP A 99 -13.00 19.06 8.28
C ASP A 99 -14.52 19.22 8.52
N GLY A 100 -15.36 18.53 7.74
CA GLY A 100 -16.82 18.48 7.91
C GLY A 100 -17.57 19.69 7.37
N ASP A 101 -16.87 20.60 6.68
CA ASP A 101 -17.39 21.83 6.08
C ASP A 101 -17.07 21.95 4.58
N ASN A 102 -16.74 20.82 3.94
CA ASN A 102 -16.20 20.73 2.58
C ASN A 102 -14.80 21.33 2.41
N THR A 103 -14.07 21.55 3.51
CA THR A 103 -12.64 21.80 3.48
C THR A 103 -11.88 20.58 3.97
N TYR A 104 -10.60 20.53 3.56
CA TYR A 104 -9.74 19.40 3.84
C TYR A 104 -8.41 19.91 4.35
N SER A 105 -7.93 19.28 5.41
CA SER A 105 -6.69 19.63 6.08
C SER A 105 -5.75 18.46 6.14
N LEU A 106 -4.46 18.75 6.24
CA LEU A 106 -3.44 17.77 6.56
C LEU A 106 -2.69 18.17 7.81
N THR A 107 -2.15 17.17 8.49
CA THR A 107 -1.14 17.34 9.53
C THR A 107 0.05 16.43 9.26
N THR A 108 1.26 16.88 9.56
CA THR A 108 2.48 16.09 9.39
C THR A 108 3.15 15.79 10.72
N SER A 109 3.96 14.73 10.77
CA SER A 109 4.96 14.54 11.82
C SER A 109 6.00 15.68 11.83
N SER A 110 6.77 15.73 12.90
CA SER A 110 7.97 16.57 13.04
C SER A 110 9.21 15.72 12.77
N PRO A 111 10.11 16.08 11.84
CA PRO A 111 10.06 17.24 10.94
C PRO A 111 9.06 17.07 9.79
N ASN A 112 8.62 18.20 9.23
CA ASN A 112 7.66 18.23 8.12
C ASN A 112 8.26 17.68 6.81
N PRO A 113 7.61 16.73 6.11
CA PRO A 113 8.07 16.16 4.85
C PRO A 113 8.02 17.09 3.64
N PHE A 114 7.23 18.16 3.69
CA PHE A 114 7.05 19.06 2.54
C PHE A 114 8.07 20.20 2.47
N MET A 115 8.73 20.56 3.59
CA MET A 115 9.59 21.74 3.66
C MET A 115 10.84 21.54 4.52
N TRP A 116 11.98 22.05 4.04
CA TRP A 116 13.29 21.88 4.67
C TRP A 116 13.58 22.84 5.84
N ASN A 117 12.82 23.94 6.01
CA ASN A 117 13.13 24.96 7.02
C ASN A 117 12.27 24.90 8.28
N THR A 118 11.38 23.92 8.38
CA THR A 118 10.53 23.71 9.56
C THR A 118 10.86 22.37 10.19
N ALA A 119 11.60 22.42 11.31
CA ALA A 119 11.86 21.25 12.14
C ALA A 119 10.59 20.72 12.83
N GLY A 120 9.52 21.52 12.90
CA GLY A 120 8.24 21.20 13.51
C GLY A 120 7.27 20.42 12.60
N SER A 121 6.22 19.87 13.20
CA SER A 121 5.02 19.41 12.49
C SER A 121 4.33 20.56 11.75
N HIS A 122 3.63 20.25 10.67
CA HIS A 122 2.90 21.23 9.88
C HIS A 122 1.41 20.87 9.82
N SER A 123 0.56 21.89 9.84
CA SER A 123 -0.88 21.76 9.59
C SER A 123 -1.29 22.79 8.56
N ALA A 124 -2.04 22.35 7.55
CA ALA A 124 -2.46 23.22 6.45
C ALA A 124 -3.71 22.68 5.76
N ALA A 125 -4.47 23.61 5.16
CA ALA A 125 -5.49 23.25 4.19
C ALA A 125 -4.84 22.79 2.88
N PHE A 126 -5.50 21.89 2.17
CA PHE A 126 -5.07 21.45 0.85
C PHE A 126 -6.25 21.36 -0.13
N SER A 127 -5.93 21.32 -1.42
CA SER A 127 -6.90 20.93 -2.45
C SER A 127 -6.28 19.99 -3.46
N THR A 128 -7.10 19.13 -4.06
CA THR A 128 -6.66 18.21 -5.11
C THR A 128 -7.56 18.31 -6.34
N TYR A 129 -6.96 18.21 -7.52
CA TYR A 129 -7.68 18.15 -8.79
C TYR A 129 -6.86 17.42 -9.85
N LEU A 130 -7.39 16.35 -10.44
CA LEU A 130 -6.73 15.57 -11.50
C LEU A 130 -5.26 15.26 -11.21
N ASN A 131 -4.97 14.58 -10.10
CA ASN A 131 -3.61 14.27 -9.64
C ASN A 131 -2.72 15.50 -9.40
N THR A 132 -3.29 16.69 -9.23
CA THR A 132 -2.57 17.88 -8.79
C THR A 132 -2.93 18.17 -7.34
N PHE A 133 -1.94 18.39 -6.50
CA PHE A 133 -2.13 18.69 -5.09
C PHE A 133 -1.59 20.08 -4.76
N TRP A 134 -2.44 20.92 -4.18
CA TRP A 134 -2.11 22.27 -3.77
C TRP A 134 -1.99 22.31 -2.26
N LEU A 135 -0.82 22.72 -1.78
CA LEU A 135 -0.54 22.90 -0.36
C LEU A 135 -0.28 24.37 -0.08
N GLN A 136 -0.99 24.94 0.90
CA GLN A 136 -0.68 26.27 1.43
C GLN A 136 0.22 26.14 2.64
N THR A 137 1.44 26.69 2.58
CA THR A 137 2.38 26.70 3.70
C THR A 137 2.59 28.11 4.23
N LEU A 138 2.58 28.27 5.56
CA LEU A 138 2.93 29.52 6.23
C LEU A 138 4.43 29.49 6.54
N GLN A 139 5.18 30.40 5.93
CA GLN A 139 6.60 30.58 6.25
C GLN A 139 6.78 31.25 7.61
N THR A 140 7.98 31.12 8.19
CA THR A 140 8.39 31.84 9.41
C THR A 140 8.34 33.36 9.25
N SER A 141 8.41 33.87 8.01
CA SER A 141 8.22 35.28 7.65
C SER A 141 6.77 35.76 7.77
N GLY A 142 5.81 34.86 7.97
CA GLY A 142 4.37 35.14 7.92
C GLY A 142 3.77 35.13 6.51
N ALA A 143 4.57 34.91 5.46
CA ALA A 143 4.08 34.79 4.09
C ALA A 143 3.42 33.43 3.85
N LEU A 144 2.28 33.42 3.16
CA LEU A 144 1.67 32.20 2.63
C LEU A 144 2.27 31.88 1.26
N ILE A 145 2.76 30.65 1.11
CA ILE A 145 3.21 30.11 -0.17
C ILE A 145 2.28 28.98 -0.56
N SER A 146 1.87 28.96 -1.83
CA SER A 146 1.16 27.84 -2.42
C SER A 146 2.13 27.00 -3.24
N THR A 147 2.30 25.73 -2.87
CA THR A 147 3.14 24.78 -3.57
C THR A 147 2.27 23.76 -4.30
N LEU A 148 2.60 23.50 -5.56
CA LEU A 148 1.95 22.50 -6.39
C LEU A 148 2.79 21.22 -6.43
N PHE A 149 2.15 20.09 -6.16
CA PHE A 149 2.73 18.76 -6.31
C PHE A 149 1.95 17.97 -7.36
N ASN A 150 2.67 17.19 -8.15
CA ASN A 150 2.06 16.14 -8.97
C ASN A 150 1.90 14.89 -8.13
N LEU A 151 0.71 14.31 -8.14
CA LEU A 151 0.41 13.05 -7.52
C LEU A 151 0.57 11.89 -8.50
N SER A 152 0.97 10.74 -8.00
CA SER A 152 0.96 9.50 -8.78
C SER A 152 0.46 8.36 -7.91
N LYS A 153 -0.66 7.75 -8.29
CA LYS A 153 -1.26 6.59 -7.63
C LYS A 153 -0.56 5.31 -8.10
N PHE A 154 -0.12 4.49 -7.16
CA PHE A 154 0.46 3.17 -7.46
C PHE A 154 -0.51 2.05 -7.09
N SER A 155 -1.31 2.23 -6.03
CA SER A 155 -2.35 1.30 -5.60
C SER A 155 -3.39 1.99 -4.70
N LYS A 156 -4.37 1.24 -4.20
CA LYS A 156 -5.31 1.73 -3.17
C LYS A 156 -4.63 2.22 -1.88
N ASN A 157 -3.41 1.75 -1.61
CA ASN A 157 -2.68 1.99 -0.37
C ASN A 157 -1.32 2.65 -0.59
N LYS A 158 -1.00 3.11 -1.81
CA LYS A 158 0.30 3.71 -2.11
C LYS A 158 0.20 4.78 -3.19
N PHE A 159 0.79 5.94 -2.93
CA PHE A 159 0.92 7.02 -3.90
C PHE A 159 2.21 7.82 -3.66
N SER A 160 2.49 8.80 -4.51
CA SER A 160 3.57 9.76 -4.29
C SER A 160 3.20 11.19 -4.62
N PHE A 161 3.91 12.12 -3.97
CA PHE A 161 4.04 13.52 -4.34
C PHE A 161 5.33 13.71 -5.12
N ASN A 162 5.28 14.54 -6.15
CA ASN A 162 6.43 14.92 -6.96
C ASN A 162 6.43 16.42 -7.18
N LEU A 163 7.50 17.07 -6.75
CA LEU A 163 7.80 18.47 -7.04
C LEU A 163 9.12 18.51 -7.81
N ALA A 164 9.08 19.16 -8.98
CA ALA A 164 10.26 19.44 -9.79
C ALA A 164 10.29 20.95 -10.06
N SER A 165 11.37 21.64 -9.64
CA SER A 165 11.62 23.03 -10.04
C SER A 165 12.42 23.07 -11.34
N ALA A 166 12.02 23.94 -12.26
CA ALA A 166 12.71 24.17 -13.54
C ALA A 166 13.82 25.24 -13.45
N ASP A 167 14.05 25.83 -12.27
CA ASP A 167 15.08 26.86 -12.09
C ASP A 167 16.48 26.28 -11.81
N ASN A 168 17.48 27.17 -11.78
CA ASN A 168 18.90 26.83 -11.54
C ASN A 168 19.15 26.17 -10.18
N ASN A 169 18.14 26.04 -9.31
CA ASN A 169 18.24 25.46 -7.98
C ASN A 169 17.61 24.05 -7.86
N LYS A 170 17.40 23.36 -8.99
CA LYS A 170 17.11 21.91 -9.15
C LYS A 170 16.51 21.24 -7.91
N VAL A 171 15.32 21.68 -7.52
CA VAL A 171 14.57 21.00 -6.47
C VAL A 171 13.88 19.80 -7.08
N MET A 172 14.26 18.62 -6.61
CA MET A 172 13.46 17.42 -6.77
C MET A 172 13.06 16.98 -5.37
N LEU A 173 11.77 17.05 -5.05
CA LEU A 173 11.21 16.46 -3.84
C LEU A 173 10.23 15.37 -4.27
N ASN A 174 10.53 14.15 -3.86
CA ASN A 174 9.65 13.01 -4.03
C ASN A 174 9.25 12.51 -2.64
N ILE A 175 7.96 12.29 -2.43
CA ILE A 175 7.45 11.75 -1.17
C ILE A 175 6.60 10.54 -1.54
N VAL A 176 7.03 9.35 -1.14
CA VAL A 176 6.27 8.11 -1.34
C VAL A 176 5.52 7.79 -0.05
N CYS A 177 4.21 7.61 -0.14
CA CYS A 177 3.34 7.38 1.00
C CYS A 177 2.64 6.02 0.88
N ASP A 178 2.72 5.24 1.96
CA ASP A 178 2.02 3.97 2.16
C ASP A 178 0.98 4.14 3.28
N ARG A 179 -0.24 3.62 3.07
CA ARG A 179 -1.35 3.78 4.01
C ARG A 179 -1.05 3.06 5.32
N ASN A 180 -1.29 3.72 6.45
CA ASN A 180 -1.20 3.10 7.78
C ASN A 180 -2.51 2.43 8.18
N ASN A 181 -2.46 1.62 9.24
CA ASN A 181 -3.63 1.02 9.88
C ASN A 181 -4.47 0.21 8.88
N LEU A 182 -3.80 -0.64 8.10
CA LEU A 182 -4.46 -1.51 7.15
C LEU A 182 -4.97 -2.78 7.84
N PRO A 183 -5.99 -3.44 7.26
CA PRO A 183 -6.22 -4.85 7.53
C PRO A 183 -4.96 -5.68 7.23
N PRO A 184 -4.82 -6.87 7.84
CA PRO A 184 -3.59 -7.66 7.70
C PRO A 184 -3.36 -8.15 6.27
N THR A 185 -2.16 -8.65 6.01
CA THR A 185 -1.84 -9.31 4.74
C THR A 185 -2.66 -10.58 4.57
N THR A 186 -3.18 -10.82 3.37
CA THR A 186 -3.95 -12.01 3.04
C THR A 186 -3.13 -13.29 3.24
N PRO A 187 -3.69 -14.34 3.89
CA PRO A 187 -3.04 -15.65 3.98
C PRO A 187 -2.76 -16.25 2.60
N ALA A 188 -1.62 -16.92 2.43
CA ALA A 188 -1.30 -17.64 1.18
C ALA A 188 -1.55 -19.15 1.30
N THR A 189 -1.42 -19.84 0.17
CA THR A 189 -1.38 -21.31 0.09
C THR A 189 -2.52 -21.99 0.86
N PHE A 190 -3.76 -21.54 0.62
CA PHE A 190 -4.94 -22.13 1.23
C PHE A 190 -5.31 -23.46 0.57
N THR A 191 -5.48 -24.50 1.39
CA THR A 191 -5.83 -25.85 0.95
C THR A 191 -6.95 -26.43 1.81
N ALA A 192 -7.77 -27.29 1.20
CA ALA A 192 -8.85 -28.00 1.88
C ALA A 192 -8.89 -29.46 1.41
N SER A 193 -9.06 -30.41 2.34
CA SER A 193 -9.24 -31.82 2.04
C SER A 193 -10.30 -32.45 2.94
N ALA A 194 -11.14 -33.32 2.39
CA ALA A 194 -12.19 -34.01 3.13
C ALA A 194 -11.78 -35.44 3.51
N SER A 195 -12.23 -35.89 4.68
CA SER A 195 -12.16 -37.27 5.15
C SER A 195 -13.44 -37.59 5.91
N GLY A 196 -14.36 -38.32 5.27
CA GLY A 196 -15.76 -38.39 5.70
C GLY A 196 -16.33 -36.98 5.85
N MET A 197 -17.09 -36.75 6.92
CA MET A 197 -17.74 -35.45 7.19
C MET A 197 -16.81 -34.36 7.75
N THR A 198 -15.49 -34.57 7.74
CA THR A 198 -14.51 -33.62 8.28
C THR A 198 -13.67 -33.04 7.17
N VAL A 199 -13.63 -31.70 7.09
CA VAL A 199 -12.80 -30.94 6.16
C VAL A 199 -11.61 -30.35 6.92
N SER A 200 -10.40 -30.79 6.57
CA SER A 200 -9.16 -30.24 7.07
C SER A 200 -8.72 -29.06 6.20
N LEU A 201 -8.47 -27.92 6.82
CA LEU A 201 -8.05 -26.68 6.20
C LEU A 201 -6.65 -26.30 6.67
N ALA A 202 -5.81 -25.81 5.76
CA ALA A 202 -4.49 -25.29 6.08
C ALA A 202 -4.14 -24.07 5.21
N TRP A 203 -3.42 -23.12 5.79
CA TRP A 203 -2.93 -21.90 5.13
C TRP A 203 -1.54 -21.50 5.60
N THR A 204 -0.88 -20.66 4.81
CA THR A 204 0.34 -19.95 5.20
C THR A 204 -0.02 -18.59 5.78
N ASP A 205 0.42 -18.36 7.00
CA ASP A 205 0.39 -17.04 7.62
C ASP A 205 1.45 -16.13 6.98
N ASN A 206 1.00 -15.01 6.43
CA ASN A 206 1.85 -13.96 5.85
C ASN A 206 1.64 -12.61 6.54
N SER A 207 0.81 -12.56 7.57
CA SER A 207 0.61 -11.35 8.38
C SER A 207 1.54 -11.39 9.59
N THR A 208 1.83 -10.22 10.13
CA THR A 208 2.59 -10.07 11.38
C THR A 208 1.82 -9.23 12.40
N ASP A 209 0.59 -8.88 12.05
CA ASP A 209 -0.26 -7.90 12.71
C ASP A 209 -1.72 -8.38 12.79
N GLU A 210 -1.97 -9.66 12.49
CA GLU A 210 -3.25 -10.29 12.68
C GLU A 210 -3.52 -10.63 14.14
N THR A 211 -4.78 -10.58 14.50
CA THR A 211 -5.31 -11.02 15.79
C THR A 211 -6.02 -12.38 15.69
N GLY A 212 -6.09 -12.92 14.46
CA GLY A 212 -6.71 -14.20 14.16
C GLY A 212 -7.02 -14.38 12.67
N PHE A 213 -7.60 -15.54 12.34
CA PHE A 213 -8.04 -15.87 11.00
C PHE A 213 -9.52 -16.23 10.97
N LYS A 214 -10.27 -15.60 10.07
CA LYS A 214 -11.67 -15.93 9.77
C LYS A 214 -11.71 -17.02 8.73
N VAL A 215 -12.17 -18.20 9.14
CA VAL A 215 -12.50 -19.30 8.23
C VAL A 215 -13.91 -19.06 7.69
N LEU A 216 -14.02 -18.92 6.37
CA LEU A 216 -15.25 -18.57 5.67
C LEU A 216 -15.68 -19.75 4.80
N ARG A 217 -16.97 -20.09 4.83
CA ARG A 217 -17.57 -21.17 4.03
C ARG A 217 -18.84 -20.72 3.34
N LYS A 218 -19.07 -21.21 2.13
CA LYS A 218 -20.39 -21.25 1.49
C LYS A 218 -20.78 -22.69 1.19
N ASP A 219 -22.08 -22.98 1.34
CA ASP A 219 -22.65 -24.33 1.27
C ASP A 219 -23.33 -24.61 -0.08
N SER A 220 -23.29 -23.63 -1.00
CA SER A 220 -23.77 -23.73 -2.37
C SER A 220 -22.95 -22.82 -3.28
N LEU A 221 -22.97 -23.09 -4.60
CA LEU A 221 -22.19 -22.34 -5.58
C LEU A 221 -22.56 -20.85 -5.60
N GLU A 222 -23.85 -20.55 -5.60
CA GLU A 222 -24.44 -19.19 -5.62
C GLU A 222 -24.64 -18.60 -4.21
N GLY A 223 -24.23 -19.32 -3.17
CA GLY A 223 -24.37 -18.89 -1.78
C GLY A 223 -23.35 -17.82 -1.39
N SER A 224 -23.65 -17.09 -0.32
CA SER A 224 -22.70 -16.15 0.29
C SER A 224 -21.78 -16.85 1.31
N PHE A 225 -20.58 -16.31 1.48
CA PHE A 225 -19.69 -16.76 2.55
C PHE A 225 -20.25 -16.38 3.92
N SER A 226 -20.20 -17.34 4.85
CA SER A 226 -20.46 -17.15 6.27
C SER A 226 -19.21 -17.53 7.07
N THR A 227 -18.99 -16.86 8.20
CA THR A 227 -17.88 -17.19 9.10
C THR A 227 -18.21 -18.48 9.85
N VAL A 228 -17.39 -19.51 9.65
CA VAL A 228 -17.45 -20.77 10.41
C VAL A 228 -16.83 -20.55 11.78
N THR A 229 -15.65 -19.93 11.81
CA THR A 229 -14.93 -19.62 13.05
C THR A 229 -13.97 -18.44 12.85
N THR A 230 -13.54 -17.85 13.96
CA THR A 230 -12.36 -16.99 14.02
C THR A 230 -11.35 -17.65 14.94
N THR A 231 -10.20 -18.04 14.39
CA THR A 231 -9.10 -18.62 15.18
C THR A 231 -8.37 -17.54 15.98
N SER A 232 -7.53 -17.95 16.93
CA SER A 232 -6.52 -17.04 17.48
C SER A 232 -5.46 -16.69 16.42
N ASP A 233 -4.63 -15.71 16.76
CA ASP A 233 -3.43 -15.32 16.04
C ASP A 233 -2.47 -16.52 15.81
N ASN A 234 -1.65 -16.43 14.78
CA ASN A 234 -0.66 -17.45 14.38
C ASN A 234 -1.20 -18.87 14.08
N VAL A 235 -2.51 -19.11 14.15
CA VAL A 235 -3.10 -20.41 13.80
C VAL A 235 -3.11 -20.57 12.29
N THR A 236 -2.62 -21.71 11.80
CA THR A 236 -2.44 -21.99 10.37
C THR A 236 -3.27 -23.17 9.85
N SER A 237 -4.17 -23.71 10.69
CA SER A 237 -5.05 -24.80 10.30
C SER A 237 -6.35 -24.81 11.10
N TYR A 238 -7.38 -25.42 10.52
CA TYR A 238 -8.67 -25.63 11.17
C TYR A 238 -9.33 -26.90 10.64
N SER A 239 -10.14 -27.54 11.47
CA SER A 239 -10.94 -28.71 11.09
C SER A 239 -12.42 -28.36 11.20
N ASP A 240 -13.13 -28.39 10.08
CA ASP A 240 -14.57 -28.13 10.02
C ASP A 240 -15.33 -29.44 9.86
N THR A 241 -16.29 -29.71 10.75
CA THR A 241 -17.19 -30.87 10.62
C THR A 241 -18.50 -30.43 9.97
N VAL A 242 -18.78 -30.96 8.78
CA VAL A 242 -19.97 -30.63 8.00
C VAL A 242 -21.11 -31.61 8.24
N THR A 243 -22.34 -31.23 7.88
CA THR A 243 -23.55 -32.03 8.15
C THR A 243 -24.06 -32.81 6.95
N ASP A 244 -23.70 -32.41 5.72
CA ASP A 244 -24.17 -33.04 4.48
C ASP A 244 -22.99 -33.43 3.58
N ALA A 245 -23.09 -34.59 2.92
CA ALA A 245 -22.19 -35.02 1.86
C ALA A 245 -22.51 -34.26 0.55
N LYS A 246 -21.86 -33.11 0.38
CA LYS A 246 -22.00 -32.21 -0.77
C LYS A 246 -20.73 -31.39 -0.97
N SER A 247 -20.70 -30.57 -2.03
CA SER A 247 -19.63 -29.61 -2.24
C SER A 247 -19.71 -28.43 -1.27
N TYR A 248 -18.56 -28.02 -0.75
CA TYR A 248 -18.39 -26.78 0.01
C TYR A 248 -17.28 -25.94 -0.61
N TRP A 249 -17.32 -24.63 -0.40
CA TRP A 249 -16.27 -23.73 -0.82
C TRP A 249 -15.78 -22.93 0.37
N TYR A 250 -14.47 -22.96 0.58
CA TYR A 250 -13.81 -22.29 1.68
C TYR A 250 -12.88 -21.20 1.19
N ARG A 251 -12.65 -20.21 2.06
CA ARG A 251 -11.52 -19.29 2.00
C ARG A 251 -11.16 -18.85 3.42
N VAL A 252 -10.00 -18.24 3.58
CA VAL A 252 -9.55 -17.71 4.87
C VAL A 252 -9.13 -16.24 4.73
N SER A 253 -9.48 -15.41 5.71
CA SER A 253 -9.02 -14.01 5.81
C SER A 253 -8.26 -13.84 7.13
N ALA A 254 -7.19 -13.06 7.14
CA ALA A 254 -6.58 -12.56 8.37
C ALA A 254 -7.41 -11.38 8.91
N THR A 255 -7.43 -11.14 10.22
CA THR A 255 -8.24 -10.07 10.82
C THR A 255 -7.49 -9.30 11.92
N ASN A 256 -7.66 -7.98 11.98
CA ASN A 256 -7.19 -7.13 13.08
C ASN A 256 -8.23 -6.04 13.39
N SER A 257 -7.89 -5.10 14.28
CA SER A 257 -8.79 -3.99 14.64
C SER A 257 -9.12 -3.04 13.48
N ASN A 258 -8.32 -3.06 12.41
CA ASN A 258 -8.51 -2.24 11.22
C ASN A 258 -9.35 -2.96 10.15
N GLY A 259 -9.72 -4.22 10.36
CA GLY A 259 -10.62 -4.99 9.51
C GLY A 259 -10.03 -6.32 9.06
N ASP A 260 -10.66 -6.90 8.03
CA ASP A 260 -10.28 -8.18 7.46
C ASP A 260 -9.42 -7.98 6.21
N SER A 261 -8.43 -8.84 6.04
CA SER A 261 -7.74 -8.98 4.76
C SER A 261 -8.73 -9.41 3.68
N VAL A 262 -8.35 -9.20 2.42
CA VAL A 262 -9.00 -9.92 1.33
C VAL A 262 -8.90 -11.43 1.62
N GLY A 263 -9.95 -12.17 1.31
CA GLY A 263 -9.95 -13.62 1.46
C GLY A 263 -8.90 -14.27 0.57
N SER A 264 -8.34 -15.38 1.03
CA SER A 264 -7.53 -16.26 0.21
C SER A 264 -8.27 -16.66 -1.06
N LYS A 265 -7.54 -17.27 -2.01
CA LYS A 265 -8.18 -17.99 -3.10
C LYS A 265 -9.20 -18.97 -2.54
N MET A 266 -10.37 -19.01 -3.17
CA MET A 266 -11.44 -19.95 -2.82
C MET A 266 -11.04 -21.36 -3.24
N VAL A 267 -11.26 -22.33 -2.36
CA VAL A 267 -11.04 -23.76 -2.64
C VAL A 267 -12.37 -24.49 -2.52
N LYS A 268 -12.73 -25.25 -3.57
CA LYS A 268 -13.85 -26.20 -3.54
C LYS A 268 -13.37 -27.52 -2.95
N VAL A 269 -14.17 -28.11 -2.06
CA VAL A 269 -13.98 -29.47 -1.57
C VAL A 269 -15.29 -30.25 -1.75
N ASP A 270 -15.19 -31.49 -2.19
CA ASP A 270 -16.31 -32.42 -2.28
C ASP A 270 -16.25 -33.37 -1.08
N VAL A 271 -17.35 -33.44 -0.32
CA VAL A 271 -17.48 -34.31 0.86
C VAL A 271 -18.36 -35.50 0.48
N GLU A 272 -17.88 -36.71 0.78
CA GLU A 272 -18.52 -38.00 0.49
C GLU A 272 -18.94 -38.74 1.76
#